data_AF-A0A5U4G104-F1
#
_entry.id   AF-A0A5U4G104-F1
#
_cell.length_a   1.000
_cell.length_b   1.000
_cell.length_c   1.000
_cell.angle_alpha   90.00
_cell.angle_beta   90.00
_cell.angle_gamma   90.00
#
_symmetry.space_group_name_H-M   'P 1'
#
loop_
_entity.id
_entity.type
_entity.pdbx_description
1 polymer ?
#
loop_
_entity_poly.entity_id
_entity_poly.type
_entity_poly.pdbx_seq_one_letter_code
_entity_poly.pdbx_strand_id
1 'polypeptide(L)'
;MTIDKQALRERYSPKPVPECHICGEEMTIQRMSASRITYGCTGATYDDKGCHYAEGRSIADDHYEQSRVTVVDVSDPDVLALLDENLQLQLINERDAAESALADMYQAATGERPEWSNMFGFADAVDVVEERLATLEANQSQTTPTGIQLITEAIGAHGYIVGCLLQGRPDLALEESRKWVSAFGQAAEIVSAQDAAGIKVKGE
;
A
#
# COMPACT_ATOMS: atom_id res chain seq x y z
N MET A 1 -0.70 -15.92 -19.27
CA MET A 1 0.09 -16.96 -18.57
C MET A 1 1.05 -16.22 -17.65
N THR A 2 0.86 -16.30 -16.34
CA THR A 2 1.73 -15.64 -15.36
C THR A 2 2.93 -16.54 -15.14
N ILE A 3 4.14 -16.03 -15.39
CA ILE A 3 5.37 -16.77 -15.17
C ILE A 3 5.70 -16.67 -13.67
N ASP A 4 5.84 -17.83 -13.03
CA ASP A 4 6.30 -17.90 -11.65
C ASP A 4 7.82 -17.69 -11.59
N LYS A 5 8.22 -16.44 -11.32
CA LYS A 5 9.63 -16.03 -11.24
C LYS A 5 10.36 -16.73 -10.08
N GLN A 6 9.67 -17.09 -9.01
CA GLN A 6 10.28 -17.78 -7.87
C GLN A 6 10.60 -19.23 -8.24
N ALA A 7 9.68 -19.92 -8.91
CA ALA A 7 9.92 -21.26 -9.44
C ALA A 7 11.03 -21.29 -10.51
N LEU A 8 11.20 -20.21 -11.29
CA LEU A 8 12.33 -20.07 -12.19
C LEU A 8 13.64 -19.89 -11.43
N ARG A 9 13.68 -19.03 -10.41
CA ARG A 9 14.86 -18.80 -9.59
C ARG A 9 15.34 -20.09 -8.94
N GLU A 10 14.45 -20.90 -8.38
CA GLU A 10 14.78 -22.21 -7.80
C GLU A 10 15.35 -23.19 -8.84
N ARG A 11 14.77 -23.21 -10.05
CA ARG A 11 15.22 -24.11 -11.14
C ARG A 11 16.63 -23.82 -11.63
N TYR A 12 17.00 -22.55 -11.72
CA TYR A 12 18.32 -22.09 -12.17
C TYR A 12 19.30 -21.87 -11.01
N SER A 13 18.88 -22.13 -9.77
CA SER A 13 19.77 -22.08 -8.62
C SER A 13 20.79 -23.23 -8.64
N PRO A 14 21.97 -23.04 -8.01
CA PRO A 14 22.97 -24.10 -7.86
C PRO A 14 22.36 -25.36 -7.26
N LYS A 15 22.64 -26.52 -7.88
CA LYS A 15 22.14 -27.80 -7.39
C LYS A 15 22.98 -28.28 -6.21
N PRO A 16 22.36 -28.77 -5.12
CA PRO A 16 23.09 -29.35 -4.01
C PRO A 16 23.83 -30.61 -4.45
N VAL A 17 24.91 -30.93 -3.73
CA VAL A 17 25.67 -32.16 -3.93
C VAL A 17 24.77 -33.35 -3.54
N PRO A 18 24.66 -34.40 -4.38
CA PRO A 18 23.84 -35.56 -4.05
C PRO A 18 24.46 -36.39 -2.93
N GLU A 19 23.61 -37.02 -2.13
CA GLU A 19 24.00 -38.02 -1.15
C GLU A 19 24.13 -39.41 -1.80
N CYS A 20 25.01 -40.24 -1.26
CA CYS A 20 25.21 -41.60 -1.71
C CYS A 20 23.99 -42.46 -1.36
N HIS A 21 23.35 -43.09 -2.34
CA HIS A 21 22.21 -43.97 -2.09
C HIS A 21 22.56 -45.30 -1.36
N ILE A 22 23.85 -45.61 -1.20
CA ILE A 22 24.32 -46.83 -0.51
C ILE A 22 24.60 -46.55 0.98
N CYS A 23 25.25 -45.43 1.31
CA CYS A 23 25.65 -45.12 2.69
C CYS A 23 25.14 -43.78 3.26
N GLY A 24 24.50 -42.93 2.44
CA GLY A 24 23.97 -41.62 2.86
C GLY A 24 24.99 -40.48 2.91
N GLU A 25 26.28 -40.75 2.72
CA GLU A 25 27.32 -39.71 2.78
C GLU A 25 27.31 -38.79 1.55
N GLU A 26 27.70 -37.52 1.75
CA GLU A 26 27.83 -36.54 0.67
C GLU A 26 28.85 -37.03 -0.38
N MET A 27 28.45 -37.01 -1.65
CA MET A 27 29.28 -37.51 -2.73
C MET A 27 30.29 -36.47 -3.21
N THR A 28 31.41 -36.90 -3.79
CA THR A 28 32.41 -35.97 -4.35
C THR A 28 32.36 -35.95 -5.87
N ILE A 29 32.70 -34.81 -6.46
CA ILE A 29 32.77 -34.65 -7.92
C ILE A 29 33.92 -35.49 -8.48
N GLN A 30 33.60 -36.40 -9.40
CA GLN A 30 34.56 -37.28 -10.06
C GLN A 30 34.91 -36.81 -11.47
N ARG A 31 33.93 -36.21 -12.14
CA ARG A 31 34.10 -35.67 -13.48
C ARG A 31 33.12 -34.53 -13.72
N MET A 32 33.63 -33.42 -14.24
CA MET A 32 32.81 -32.35 -14.79
C MET A 32 33.01 -32.30 -16.30
N SER A 33 31.92 -32.25 -17.05
CA SER A 33 31.95 -32.12 -18.50
C SER A 33 30.80 -31.21 -18.92
N ALA A 34 31.10 -29.92 -19.07
CA ALA A 34 30.10 -28.87 -19.26
C ALA A 34 28.97 -28.98 -18.22
N SER A 35 27.72 -29.16 -18.66
CA SER A 35 26.55 -29.30 -17.79
C SER A 35 26.42 -30.67 -17.14
N ARG A 36 27.26 -31.67 -17.43
CA ARG A 36 27.16 -33.01 -16.83
C ARG A 36 28.19 -33.16 -15.74
N ILE A 37 27.72 -33.25 -14.50
CA ILE A 37 28.56 -33.48 -13.32
C ILE A 37 28.33 -34.92 -12.85
N THR A 38 29.40 -35.70 -12.78
CA THR A 38 29.37 -37.06 -12.22
C THR A 38 29.89 -37.03 -10.80
N TYR A 39 29.05 -37.48 -9.87
CA TYR A 39 29.37 -37.65 -8.47
C TYR A 39 29.64 -39.13 -8.20
N GLY A 40 30.53 -39.41 -7.24
CA GLY A 40 30.85 -40.76 -6.77
C GLY A 40 31.13 -40.74 -5.27
N CYS A 41 30.75 -41.81 -4.57
CA CYS A 41 31.11 -41.99 -3.17
C CYS A 41 32.44 -42.74 -3.09
N THR A 42 33.51 -41.98 -2.88
CA THR A 42 34.87 -42.54 -2.74
C THR A 42 35.14 -43.12 -1.35
N GLY A 43 34.29 -42.80 -0.35
CA GLY A 43 34.57 -43.13 1.05
C GLY A 43 35.82 -42.44 1.61
N ALA A 44 36.27 -41.37 0.94
CA ALA A 44 37.44 -40.60 1.32
C ALA A 44 37.04 -39.46 2.26
N THR A 45 37.79 -39.33 3.35
CA THR A 45 37.73 -38.18 4.26
C THR A 45 39.05 -37.41 4.18
N TYR A 46 38.94 -36.09 4.27
CA TYR A 46 40.08 -35.17 4.18
C TYR A 46 40.28 -34.50 5.54
N ASP A 47 41.45 -34.72 6.15
CA ASP A 47 41.89 -34.04 7.37
C ASP A 47 43.29 -33.41 7.17
N ASP A 48 43.84 -32.82 8.23
CA ASP A 48 45.19 -32.22 8.24
C ASP A 48 46.32 -33.24 7.94
N LYS A 49 46.03 -34.55 7.98
CA LYS A 49 46.97 -35.64 7.66
C LYS A 49 46.81 -36.15 6.23
N GLY A 50 45.86 -35.61 5.48
CA GLY A 50 45.62 -35.93 4.07
C GLY A 50 44.39 -36.80 3.84
N CYS A 51 44.31 -37.38 2.65
CA CYS A 51 43.18 -38.22 2.24
C CYS A 51 43.30 -39.63 2.85
N HIS A 52 42.28 -40.06 3.58
CA HIS A 52 42.16 -41.41 4.10
C HIS A 52 40.79 -42.00 3.77
N TYR A 53 40.77 -43.31 3.54
CA TYR A 53 39.56 -44.03 3.16
C TYR A 53 39.00 -44.79 4.36
N ALA A 54 37.68 -44.91 4.44
CA ALA A 54 37.07 -45.80 5.42
C ALA A 54 37.55 -47.26 5.26
N GLU A 55 37.43 -48.06 6.32
CA GLU A 55 37.94 -49.42 6.33
C GLU A 55 37.35 -50.26 5.18
N GLY A 56 38.21 -50.91 4.41
CA GLY A 56 37.82 -51.69 3.23
C GLY A 56 37.46 -50.86 1.98
N ARG A 57 37.62 -49.53 2.01
CA ARG A 57 37.34 -48.64 0.87
C ARG A 57 38.60 -48.25 0.09
N SER A 58 38.44 -47.96 -1.20
CA SER A 58 39.53 -47.43 -2.06
C SER A 58 39.00 -46.63 -3.26
N ILE A 59 39.89 -45.96 -4.00
CA ILE A 59 39.55 -45.00 -5.09
C ILE A 59 38.84 -45.61 -6.32
N ALA A 60 38.53 -46.91 -6.31
CA ALA A 60 37.78 -47.59 -7.37
C ALA A 60 37.17 -48.90 -6.87
N ASP A 61 36.66 -48.93 -5.64
CA ASP A 61 35.97 -50.11 -5.13
C ASP A 61 34.55 -50.29 -5.71
N ASP A 62 33.93 -51.44 -5.46
CA ASP A 62 32.57 -51.75 -5.92
C ASP A 62 31.56 -50.70 -5.46
N HIS A 63 31.74 -50.15 -4.26
CA HIS A 63 30.87 -49.10 -3.75
C HIS A 63 31.04 -47.81 -4.56
N TYR A 64 32.27 -47.41 -4.88
CA TYR A 64 32.55 -46.29 -5.76
C TYR A 64 31.88 -46.50 -7.11
N GLU A 65 32.05 -47.67 -7.74
CA GLU A 65 31.44 -47.96 -9.05
C GLU A 65 29.91 -47.90 -9.02
N GLN A 66 29.30 -48.56 -8.02
CA GLN A 66 27.85 -48.63 -7.88
C GLN A 66 27.21 -47.31 -7.44
N SER A 67 27.94 -46.47 -6.69
CA SER A 67 27.40 -45.21 -6.17
C SER A 67 27.28 -44.10 -7.21
N ARG A 68 27.93 -44.22 -8.38
CA ARG A 68 28.06 -43.11 -9.34
C ARG A 68 26.72 -42.62 -9.88
N VAL A 69 26.53 -41.31 -9.84
CA VAL A 69 25.37 -40.62 -10.42
C VAL A 69 25.84 -39.47 -11.32
N THR A 70 25.17 -39.26 -12.44
CA THR A 70 25.41 -38.09 -13.30
C THR A 70 24.22 -37.14 -13.24
N VAL A 71 24.45 -35.94 -12.74
CA VAL A 71 23.47 -34.86 -12.69
C VAL A 71 23.74 -33.90 -13.86
N VAL A 72 22.67 -33.47 -14.52
CA VAL A 72 22.74 -32.34 -15.45
C VAL A 72 22.53 -31.06 -14.66
N ASP A 73 23.57 -30.27 -14.52
CA ASP A 73 23.51 -28.94 -13.94
C ASP A 73 22.96 -27.95 -14.97
N VAL A 74 21.86 -27.30 -14.61
CA VAL A 74 21.19 -26.26 -15.39
C VAL A 74 21.24 -24.92 -14.67
N SER A 75 22.02 -24.83 -13.60
CA SER A 75 22.21 -23.57 -12.89
C SER A 75 22.86 -22.54 -13.80
N ASP A 76 22.35 -21.31 -13.76
CA ASP A 76 22.80 -20.24 -14.64
C ASP A 76 22.78 -18.91 -13.87
N PRO A 77 23.95 -18.37 -13.49
CA PRO A 77 24.04 -17.14 -12.72
C PRO A 77 23.53 -15.92 -13.48
N ASP A 78 23.64 -15.91 -14.82
CA ASP A 78 23.19 -14.78 -15.64
C ASP A 78 21.66 -14.73 -15.70
N VAL A 79 21.00 -15.90 -15.76
CA VAL A 79 19.54 -16.01 -15.67
C VAL A 79 19.05 -15.55 -14.29
N LEU A 80 19.74 -15.91 -13.21
CA LEU A 80 19.39 -15.46 -11.86
C LEU A 80 19.53 -13.93 -11.72
N ALA A 81 20.63 -13.36 -12.24
CA ALA A 81 20.83 -11.92 -12.25
C ALA A 81 19.72 -11.19 -13.02
N LEU A 82 19.35 -11.69 -14.20
CA LEU A 82 18.26 -11.12 -15.00
C LEU A 82 16.89 -11.20 -14.28
N LEU A 83 16.62 -12.30 -13.57
CA LEU A 83 15.41 -12.44 -12.77
C LEU A 83 15.37 -11.42 -11.63
N ASP A 84 16.48 -11.24 -10.93
CA ASP A 84 16.60 -10.28 -9.83
C ASP A 84 16.43 -8.84 -10.34
N GLU A 85 17.06 -8.47 -11.46
CA GLU A 85 16.85 -7.17 -12.13
C GLU A 85 15.37 -6.95 -12.50
N ASN A 86 14.72 -7.97 -13.07
CA ASN A 86 13.32 -7.86 -13.48
C ASN A 86 12.38 -7.72 -12.27
N LEU A 87 12.69 -8.37 -11.15
CA LEU A 87 11.96 -8.21 -9.89
C LEU A 87 12.15 -6.81 -9.30
N GLN A 88 13.36 -6.27 -9.34
CA GLN A 88 13.63 -4.89 -8.89
C GLN A 88 12.86 -3.87 -9.72
N LEU A 89 12.85 -4.00 -11.05
CA LEU A 89 12.07 -3.12 -11.93
C LEU A 89 10.56 -3.22 -11.66
N GLN A 90 10.06 -4.42 -11.38
CA GLN A 90 8.66 -4.61 -11.00
C GLN A 90 8.34 -3.86 -9.69
N LEU A 91 9.19 -3.97 -8.67
CA LEU A 91 9.00 -3.27 -7.40
C LEU A 91 9.03 -1.74 -7.57
N ILE A 92 9.91 -1.23 -8.44
CA ILE A 92 9.94 0.21 -8.77
C ILE A 92 8.62 0.64 -9.41
N ASN A 93 8.13 -0.11 -10.40
CA ASN A 93 6.86 0.20 -11.04
C ASN A 93 5.67 0.16 -10.07
N GLU A 94 5.65 -0.83 -9.16
CA GLU A 94 4.62 -0.94 -8.12
C GLU A 94 4.68 0.23 -7.14
N ARG A 95 5.89 0.64 -6.74
CA ARG A 95 6.11 1.82 -5.91
C ARG A 95 5.62 3.09 -6.60
N ASP A 96 6.02 3.32 -7.85
CA ASP A 96 5.67 4.53 -8.61
C ASP A 96 4.16 4.60 -8.85
N ALA A 97 3.51 3.46 -9.08
CA ALA A 97 2.06 3.38 -9.17
C ALA A 97 1.37 3.74 -7.83
N ALA A 98 1.87 3.24 -6.71
CA ALA A 98 1.36 3.58 -5.39
C ALA A 98 1.58 5.07 -5.06
N GLU A 99 2.75 5.61 -5.37
CA GLU A 99 3.07 7.03 -5.22
C GLU A 99 2.13 7.91 -6.04
N SER A 100 1.85 7.54 -7.30
CA SER A 100 0.90 8.26 -8.13
C SER A 100 -0.51 8.22 -7.55
N ALA A 101 -0.98 7.06 -7.08
CA ALA A 101 -2.30 6.94 -6.48
C ALA A 101 -2.46 7.80 -5.21
N LEU A 102 -1.42 7.85 -4.37
CA LEU A 102 -1.39 8.71 -3.19
C LEU A 102 -1.35 10.19 -3.57
N ALA A 103 -0.60 10.55 -4.61
CA ALA A 103 -0.55 11.92 -5.12
C ALA A 103 -1.92 12.38 -5.66
N ASP A 104 -2.63 11.50 -6.36
CA ASP A 104 -3.99 11.77 -6.86
C ASP A 104 -4.98 11.97 -5.71
N MET A 105 -4.91 11.14 -4.66
CA MET A 105 -5.73 11.29 -3.45
C MET A 105 -5.44 12.61 -2.74
N TYR A 106 -4.16 12.93 -2.54
CA TYR A 106 -3.75 14.18 -1.89
C TYR A 106 -4.25 15.38 -2.69
N GLN A 107 -4.04 15.39 -4.00
CA GLN A 107 -4.50 16.47 -4.87
C GLN A 107 -6.02 16.63 -4.84
N ALA A 108 -6.78 15.52 -4.78
CA ALA A 108 -8.24 15.58 -4.69
C ALA A 108 -8.71 16.25 -3.38
N ALA A 109 -7.99 16.05 -2.27
CA ALA A 109 -8.35 16.60 -0.97
C ALA A 109 -7.81 18.03 -0.73
N THR A 110 -6.61 18.34 -1.21
CA THR A 110 -5.93 19.61 -0.94
C THR A 110 -6.02 20.60 -2.09
N GLY A 111 -6.20 20.13 -3.32
CA GLY A 111 -6.21 20.91 -4.56
C GLY A 111 -4.84 21.02 -5.24
N GLU A 112 -3.76 20.60 -4.58
CA GLU A 112 -2.39 20.69 -5.08
C GLU A 112 -1.72 19.32 -5.07
N ARG A 113 -0.82 19.05 -6.02
CA ARG A 113 -0.08 17.78 -6.06
C ARG A 113 1.05 17.83 -5.03
N PRO A 114 1.30 16.75 -4.26
CA PRO A 114 2.36 16.77 -3.26
C PRO A 114 3.74 16.78 -3.92
N GLU A 115 4.69 17.47 -3.27
CA GLU A 115 6.11 17.42 -3.61
C GLU A 115 6.81 16.46 -2.64
N TRP A 116 7.01 15.22 -3.10
CA TRP A 116 7.69 14.21 -2.29
C TRP A 116 9.12 14.62 -2.00
N SER A 117 9.52 14.54 -0.73
CA SER A 117 10.87 14.85 -0.30
C SER A 117 11.26 14.02 0.92
N ASN A 118 12.53 14.04 1.31
CA ASN A 118 12.98 13.38 2.53
C ASN A 118 12.35 13.94 3.82
N MET A 119 11.75 15.14 3.77
CA MET A 119 11.09 15.79 4.91
C MET A 119 9.56 15.79 4.80
N PHE A 120 9.02 15.31 3.69
CA PHE A 120 7.59 15.23 3.46
C PHE A 120 7.28 13.92 2.72
N GLY A 121 6.87 12.93 3.51
CA GLY A 121 6.57 11.58 3.05
C GLY A 121 5.07 11.29 2.99
N PHE A 122 4.76 10.01 2.76
CA PHE A 122 3.37 9.55 2.61
C PHE A 122 2.53 9.75 3.87
N ALA A 123 3.13 9.59 5.07
CA ALA A 123 2.42 9.79 6.33
C ALA A 123 2.01 11.26 6.51
N ASP A 124 2.93 12.20 6.28
CA ASP A 124 2.65 13.64 6.36
C ASP A 124 1.54 14.04 5.38
N ALA A 125 1.56 13.49 4.17
CA ALA A 125 0.51 13.73 3.18
C ALA A 125 -0.86 13.21 3.64
N VAL A 126 -0.92 12.03 4.28
CA VAL A 126 -2.18 11.48 4.82
C VAL A 126 -2.71 12.33 5.98
N ASP A 127 -1.83 12.77 6.89
CA ASP A 127 -2.23 13.62 8.03
C ASP A 127 -2.86 14.94 7.55
N VAL A 128 -2.29 15.57 6.51
CA VAL A 128 -2.87 16.77 5.89
C VAL A 128 -4.23 16.48 5.26
N VAL A 129 -4.39 15.35 4.58
CA VAL A 129 -5.69 14.96 3.99
C VAL A 129 -6.74 14.75 5.09
N GLU A 130 -6.37 14.11 6.20
CA GLU A 130 -7.24 13.90 7.35
C GLU A 130 -7.71 15.23 7.96
N GLU A 131 -6.79 16.17 8.18
CA GLU A 131 -7.12 17.50 8.70
C GLU A 131 -8.07 18.27 7.77
N ARG A 132 -7.82 18.19 6.45
CA ARG A 132 -8.68 18.83 5.44
C ARG A 132 -10.07 18.21 5.40
N LEU A 133 -10.18 16.89 5.50
CA LEU A 133 -11.47 16.21 5.58
C LEU A 133 -12.24 16.62 6.84
N ALA A 134 -11.60 16.63 8.01
CA ALA A 134 -12.23 17.09 9.25
C ALA A 134 -12.74 18.54 9.13
N THR A 135 -11.96 19.41 8.48
CA THR A 135 -12.37 20.79 8.21
C THR A 135 -13.58 20.86 7.27
N LEU A 136 -13.59 20.06 6.20
CA LEU A 136 -14.70 20.02 5.25
C LEU A 136 -15.98 19.47 5.87
N GLU A 137 -15.90 18.42 6.69
CA GLU A 137 -17.03 17.85 7.43
C GLU A 137 -17.62 18.84 8.43
N ALA A 138 -16.76 19.57 9.15
CA ALA A 138 -17.20 20.66 10.04
C ALA A 138 -17.93 21.77 9.26
N ASN A 139 -17.43 22.14 8.07
CA ASN A 139 -18.06 23.17 7.22
C ASN A 139 -19.37 22.67 6.59
N GLN A 140 -19.46 21.42 6.16
CA GLN A 140 -20.69 20.86 5.58
C GLN A 140 -21.85 20.84 6.59
N SER A 141 -21.53 20.75 7.88
CA SER A 141 -22.50 20.82 8.99
C SER A 141 -23.10 22.23 9.20
N GLN A 142 -22.71 23.23 8.42
CA GLN A 142 -23.24 24.60 8.52
C GLN A 142 -24.71 24.74 8.10
N THR A 143 -25.32 23.76 7.40
CA THR A 143 -26.80 23.67 7.38
C THR A 143 -27.28 23.04 8.68
N THR A 144 -27.25 23.84 9.73
CA THR A 144 -27.61 23.39 11.07
C THR A 144 -29.10 22.99 11.12
N PRO A 145 -29.49 22.04 11.99
CA PRO A 145 -30.90 21.75 12.25
C PRO A 145 -31.69 23.02 12.59
N THR A 146 -31.07 23.97 13.28
CA THR A 146 -31.61 25.30 13.58
C THR A 146 -31.91 26.10 12.31
N GLY A 147 -30.99 26.13 11.34
CA GLY A 147 -31.20 26.80 10.04
C GLY A 147 -32.35 26.17 9.24
N ILE A 148 -32.45 24.83 9.24
CA ILE A 148 -33.55 24.10 8.60
C ILE A 148 -34.89 24.44 9.26
N GLN A 149 -34.93 24.51 10.60
CA GLN A 149 -36.12 24.88 11.36
C GLN A 149 -36.55 26.33 11.05
N LEU A 150 -35.62 27.28 11.06
CA LEU A 150 -35.87 28.69 10.73
C LEU A 150 -36.48 28.85 9.35
N ILE A 151 -35.96 28.16 8.34
CA ILE A 151 -36.51 28.17 6.97
C ILE A 151 -37.91 27.57 6.94
N THR A 152 -38.14 26.45 7.62
CA THR A 152 -39.44 25.77 7.67
C THR A 152 -40.51 26.64 8.31
N GLU A 153 -40.19 27.26 9.44
CA GLU A 153 -41.08 28.18 10.14
C GLU A 153 -41.34 29.45 9.31
N ALA A 154 -40.33 29.98 8.63
CA ALA A 154 -40.48 31.14 7.76
C ALA A 154 -41.47 30.85 6.63
N ILE A 155 -41.40 29.67 6.01
CA ILE A 155 -42.35 29.24 4.96
C ILE A 155 -43.78 29.22 5.51
N GLY A 156 -43.99 28.66 6.72
CA GLY A 156 -45.29 28.63 7.38
C GLY A 156 -45.86 30.03 7.65
N ALA A 157 -45.01 30.94 8.13
CA ALA A 157 -45.42 32.32 8.40
C ALA A 157 -45.76 33.12 7.14
N HIS A 158 -45.05 32.90 6.03
CA HIS A 158 -45.42 33.48 4.74
C HIS A 158 -46.84 33.04 4.33
N GLY A 159 -47.17 31.76 4.51
CA GLY A 159 -48.53 31.24 4.28
C GLY A 159 -49.57 31.93 5.16
N TYR A 160 -49.29 32.14 6.44
CA TYR A 160 -50.16 32.86 7.37
C TYR A 160 -50.37 34.33 6.97
N ILE A 161 -49.30 35.05 6.65
CA ILE A 161 -49.33 36.46 6.20
C ILE A 161 -50.21 36.59 4.95
N VAL A 162 -50.00 35.73 3.95
CA VAL A 162 -50.83 35.71 2.73
C VAL A 162 -52.30 35.45 3.08
N GLY A 163 -52.58 34.49 3.97
CA GLY A 163 -53.94 34.20 4.45
C GLY A 163 -54.60 35.41 5.13
N CYS A 164 -53.88 36.12 5.99
CA CYS A 164 -54.36 37.34 6.65
C CYS A 164 -54.71 38.45 5.65
N LEU A 165 -53.86 38.66 4.63
CA LEU A 165 -54.11 39.66 3.59
C LEU A 165 -55.36 39.31 2.76
N LEU A 166 -55.51 38.04 2.37
CA LEU A 166 -56.69 37.57 1.63
C LEU A 166 -58.00 37.69 2.43
N GLN A 167 -57.91 37.61 3.76
CA GLN A 167 -59.04 37.76 4.68
C GLN A 167 -59.31 39.22 5.08
N GLY A 168 -58.58 40.19 4.53
CA GLY A 168 -58.74 41.61 4.86
C GLY A 168 -58.27 41.98 6.28
N ARG A 169 -57.33 41.22 6.85
CA ARG A 169 -56.71 41.46 8.17
C ARG A 169 -55.24 41.89 8.02
N PRO A 170 -54.96 43.11 7.49
CA PRO A 170 -53.60 43.57 7.23
C PRO A 170 -52.81 43.88 8.51
N ASP A 171 -53.51 44.14 9.62
CA ASP A 171 -52.94 44.32 10.96
C ASP A 171 -52.20 43.07 11.44
N LEU A 172 -52.83 41.89 11.32
CA LEU A 172 -52.22 40.61 11.69
C LEU A 172 -51.08 40.22 10.75
N ALA A 173 -51.21 40.52 9.45
CA ALA A 173 -50.15 40.30 8.47
C ALA A 173 -48.90 41.16 8.80
N LEU A 174 -49.11 42.42 9.16
CA LEU A 174 -48.04 43.33 9.55
C LEU A 174 -47.38 42.91 10.87
N GLU A 175 -48.17 42.48 11.85
CA GLU A 175 -47.66 41.97 13.13
C GLU A 175 -46.73 40.77 12.91
N GLU A 176 -47.18 39.78 12.13
CA GLU A 176 -46.39 38.59 11.84
C GLU A 176 -45.12 38.95 11.04
N SER A 177 -45.24 39.85 10.05
CA SER A 177 -44.08 40.30 9.28
C SER A 177 -43.00 40.94 10.16
N ARG A 178 -43.39 41.72 11.17
CA ARG A 178 -42.45 42.36 12.12
C ARG A 178 -41.70 41.34 12.98
N LYS A 179 -42.37 40.26 13.41
CA LYS A 179 -41.72 39.16 14.16
C LYS A 179 -40.60 38.53 13.32
N TRP A 180 -40.85 38.30 12.03
CA TRP A 180 -39.86 37.72 11.13
C TRP A 180 -38.70 38.64 10.79
N VAL A 181 -38.95 39.95 10.62
CA VAL A 181 -37.86 40.93 10.49
C VAL A 181 -36.93 40.87 11.71
N SER A 182 -37.49 40.77 12.93
CA SER A 182 -36.68 40.62 14.13
C SER A 182 -35.95 39.27 14.21
N ALA A 183 -36.63 38.17 13.87
CA ALA A 183 -36.06 36.83 13.91
C ALA A 183 -34.88 36.68 12.92
N PHE A 184 -35.04 37.19 11.69
CA PHE A 184 -33.95 37.19 10.72
C PHE A 184 -32.81 38.14 11.11
N GLY A 185 -33.10 39.28 11.72
CA GLY A 185 -32.08 40.17 12.27
C GLY A 185 -31.20 39.47 13.31
N GLN A 186 -31.82 38.76 14.26
CA GLN A 186 -31.11 37.97 15.26
C GLN A 186 -30.31 36.82 14.62
N ALA A 187 -30.88 36.13 13.62
CA ALA A 187 -30.17 35.08 12.89
C ALA A 187 -28.93 35.62 12.14
N ALA A 188 -29.02 36.82 11.55
CA ALA A 188 -27.91 37.45 10.84
C ALA A 188 -26.75 37.85 11.77
N GLU A 189 -27.05 38.27 13.00
CA GLU A 189 -26.02 38.53 14.02
C GLU A 189 -25.28 37.25 14.42
N ILE A 190 -25.98 36.13 14.53
CA ILE A 190 -25.38 34.82 14.84
C ILE A 190 -24.45 34.36 13.73
N VAL A 191 -24.86 34.47 12.46
CA VAL A 191 -24.03 34.11 11.29
C VAL A 191 -22.77 34.99 11.23
N SER A 192 -22.92 36.30 11.43
CA SER A 192 -21.79 37.24 11.43
C SER A 192 -20.78 36.95 12.54
N ALA A 193 -21.24 36.47 13.71
CA ALA A 193 -20.38 36.08 14.81
C ALA A 193 -19.63 34.76 14.54
N GLN A 194 -20.25 33.81 13.81
CA GLN A 194 -19.63 32.55 13.41
C GLN A 194 -18.51 32.77 12.37
N ASP A 195 -18.72 33.66 11.40
CA ASP A 195 -17.69 34.02 10.41
C ASP A 195 -16.46 34.68 11.07
N ALA A 196 -16.67 35.52 12.08
CA ALA A 196 -15.59 36.15 12.84
C ALA A 196 -14.76 35.15 13.68
N ALA A 197 -15.38 34.06 14.14
CA ALA A 197 -14.68 32.99 14.86
C ALA A 197 -13.88 32.09 13.92
N GLY A 198 -14.39 31.80 12.71
CA GLY A 198 -13.68 31.01 11.70
C GLY A 198 -12.42 31.69 11.13
N ILE A 199 -12.38 33.02 11.12
CA ILE A 199 -11.20 33.79 10.68
C ILE A 199 -10.05 33.72 11.69
N LYS A 200 -10.31 33.60 13.00
CA LYS A 200 -9.26 33.56 14.02
C LYS A 200 -8.49 32.24 14.08
N VAL A 201 -9.03 31.15 13.55
CA VAL A 201 -8.37 29.83 13.55
C VAL A 201 -7.35 29.68 12.41
N LYS A 202 -7.40 30.52 11.37
CA LYS A 202 -6.51 30.45 10.19
C LYS A 202 -5.19 31.24 10.33
N GLY A 203 -4.81 31.67 11.53
CA GLY A 203 -3.69 32.59 11.75
C GLY A 203 -2.85 32.26 12.98
N GLU A 204 -2.34 31.04 13.08
CA GLU A 204 -1.17 30.67 13.90
C GLU A 204 -0.27 29.71 13.12
#